data_AF-K0I772-F1
#
_entry.id   AF-K0I772-F1
#
_cell.length_a   1.000
_cell.length_b   1.000
_cell.length_c   1.000
_cell.angle_alpha   90.00
_cell.angle_beta   90.00
_cell.angle_gamma   90.00
#
_symmetry.space_group_name_H-M   'P 1'
#
loop_
_entity.id
_entity.type
_entity.pdbx_description
1 polymer ?
#
loop_
_entity_poly.entity_id
_entity_poly.type
_entity_poly.pdbx_seq_one_letter_code
_entity_poly.pdbx_strand_id
1 'polypeptide(L)'
;MMWSEKHRPKTVQEMVGNEDTRLAALKWLAGWVSGSKPLLLVGPPGTGKTTLVHALARQFDYDLVEMNASDARNKDILRARITPVFQNTANLLGRKIMLFLDEVDGISGREDTGGLDTLVELMKEPTVPVIMAANEKSIKIKDLSKVCKTVEFSPVPPRLLLLFLDHVLQSEGAKLGPRDKISIVNNSRGDIRSMLNSAQSRVAGYATVSNRDIVDIDIVDAVNGYFNASSLEQATRFITKADALYPDPRYGMSQEDRRKDMLAALFSSIVSSHVEHDDMASMLEVLSRADMMVGRANARREWRLLKYISSMIASGLYERSRQKGIKYSQYAMPWPVMGPIFARSQSTRKILGELAPALHMSRSSAGSFALPYFIRLIIEEKVDPIEFAVDNFRDESVGESIAKEIEKAKRK
;
A
#
# COMPACT_ATOMS: atom_id res chain seq x y z
N MET A 1 -7.54 -2.61 -31.55
CA MET A 1 -8.27 -1.84 -30.52
C MET A 1 -7.95 -2.44 -29.16
N MET A 2 -7.71 -1.63 -28.13
CA MET A 2 -7.44 -2.13 -26.78
C MET A 2 -8.67 -2.87 -26.23
N TRP A 3 -8.48 -4.05 -25.65
CA TRP A 3 -9.57 -4.85 -25.06
C TRP A 3 -10.26 -4.11 -23.91
N SER A 4 -9.50 -3.31 -23.15
CA SER A 4 -10.00 -2.47 -22.07
C SER A 4 -11.03 -1.43 -22.51
N GLU A 5 -10.95 -0.93 -23.74
CA GLU A 5 -11.95 -0.02 -24.32
C GLU A 5 -13.07 -0.76 -25.06
N LYS A 6 -12.72 -1.81 -25.82
CA LYS A 6 -13.70 -2.62 -26.57
C LYS A 6 -14.73 -3.27 -25.65
N HIS A 7 -14.28 -3.78 -24.50
CA HIS A 7 -15.11 -4.44 -23.48
C HIS A 7 -15.50 -3.53 -22.34
N ARG A 8 -15.35 -2.20 -22.50
CA ARG A 8 -15.80 -1.25 -21.47
C ARG A 8 -17.33 -1.38 -21.31
N PRO A 9 -17.83 -1.71 -20.10
CA PRO A 9 -19.26 -1.81 -19.83
C PRO A 9 -20.01 -0.55 -20.27
N LYS A 10 -21.14 -0.74 -20.95
CA LYS A 10 -22.02 0.36 -21.39
C LYS A 10 -23.13 0.64 -20.38
N THR A 11 -23.53 -0.37 -19.64
CA THR A 11 -24.57 -0.32 -18.62
C THR A 11 -24.01 -0.68 -17.25
N VAL A 12 -24.67 -0.24 -16.18
CA VAL A 12 -24.24 -0.55 -14.79
C VAL A 12 -24.33 -2.06 -14.50
N GLN A 13 -25.25 -2.76 -15.17
CA GLN A 13 -25.49 -4.20 -15.03
C GLN A 13 -24.36 -5.05 -15.62
N GLU A 14 -23.71 -4.57 -16.69
CA GLU A 14 -22.56 -5.25 -17.33
C GLU A 14 -21.27 -5.15 -16.51
N MET A 15 -21.21 -4.23 -15.55
CA MET A 15 -20.03 -4.05 -14.72
C MET A 15 -19.83 -5.26 -13.79
N VAL A 16 -18.58 -5.51 -13.39
CA VAL A 16 -18.22 -6.61 -12.47
C VAL A 16 -17.64 -6.06 -11.16
N GLY A 17 -18.11 -6.59 -10.03
CA GLY A 17 -17.67 -6.20 -8.68
C GLY A 17 -18.28 -4.90 -8.16
N ASN A 18 -18.10 -4.65 -6.85
CA ASN A 18 -18.57 -3.45 -6.16
C ASN A 18 -20.09 -3.20 -6.27
N GLU A 19 -20.91 -4.26 -6.21
CA GLU A 19 -22.36 -4.19 -6.44
C GLU A 19 -23.09 -3.18 -5.55
N ASP A 20 -22.87 -3.24 -4.23
CA ASP A 20 -23.48 -2.31 -3.27
C ASP A 20 -23.08 -0.85 -3.54
N THR A 21 -21.81 -0.64 -3.88
CA THR A 21 -21.24 0.66 -4.24
C THR A 21 -21.89 1.22 -5.51
N ARG A 22 -22.06 0.39 -6.55
CA ARG A 22 -22.77 0.80 -7.78
C ARG A 22 -24.23 1.12 -7.51
N LEU A 23 -24.91 0.31 -6.70
CA LEU A 23 -26.29 0.57 -6.29
C LEU A 23 -26.42 1.86 -5.48
N ALA A 24 -25.46 2.16 -4.59
CA ALA A 24 -25.44 3.40 -3.82
C ALA A 24 -25.29 4.64 -4.70
N ALA A 25 -24.46 4.57 -5.75
CA ALA A 25 -24.29 5.64 -6.73
C ALA A 25 -25.54 5.82 -7.60
N LEU A 26 -26.16 4.72 -8.06
CA LEU A 26 -27.40 4.76 -8.83
C LEU A 26 -28.55 5.37 -8.01
N LYS A 27 -28.73 4.94 -6.75
CA LYS A 27 -29.72 5.51 -5.82
C LYS A 27 -29.47 6.98 -5.55
N TRP A 28 -28.20 7.39 -5.44
CA TRP A 28 -27.84 8.79 -5.26
C TRP A 28 -28.25 9.64 -6.46
N LEU A 29 -27.95 9.20 -7.69
CA LEU A 29 -28.28 9.96 -8.89
C LEU A 29 -29.79 10.00 -9.15
N ALA A 30 -30.50 8.89 -8.89
CA ALA A 30 -31.95 8.81 -9.04
C ALA A 30 -32.71 9.75 -8.07
N GLY A 31 -32.18 9.93 -6.85
CA GLY A 31 -32.74 10.83 -5.85
C GLY A 31 -32.12 12.23 -5.84
N TRP A 32 -31.30 12.57 -6.84
CA TRP A 32 -30.56 13.82 -6.84
C TRP A 32 -31.49 15.01 -7.12
N VAL A 33 -31.36 16.05 -6.30
CA VAL A 33 -32.00 17.36 -6.47
C VAL A 33 -30.95 18.47 -6.36
N SER A 34 -31.21 19.65 -6.93
CA SER A 34 -30.30 20.81 -6.84
C SER A 34 -29.90 21.10 -5.39
N GLY A 35 -28.61 21.32 -5.13
CA GLY A 35 -28.05 21.48 -3.78
C GLY A 35 -27.77 20.16 -3.04
N SER A 36 -28.06 19.00 -3.64
CA SER A 36 -27.66 17.71 -3.05
C SER A 36 -26.14 17.58 -3.02
N LYS A 37 -25.63 16.96 -1.94
CA LYS A 37 -24.19 16.71 -1.79
C LYS A 37 -23.63 15.94 -3.01
N PRO A 38 -22.45 16.34 -3.54
CA PRO A 38 -21.76 15.60 -4.59
C PRO A 38 -21.42 14.17 -4.18
N LEU A 39 -21.18 13.30 -5.17
CA LEU A 39 -20.72 11.94 -4.94
C LEU A 39 -19.19 11.87 -5.09
N LEU A 40 -18.51 11.28 -4.11
CA LEU A 40 -17.07 11.03 -4.17
C LEU A 40 -16.81 9.52 -4.23
N LEU A 41 -16.24 9.06 -5.34
CA LEU A 41 -15.83 7.68 -5.57
C LEU A 41 -14.36 7.52 -5.18
N VAL A 42 -14.07 6.70 -4.18
CA VAL A 42 -12.69 6.47 -3.72
C VAL A 42 -12.34 5.00 -3.84
N GLY A 43 -11.21 4.68 -4.45
CA GLY A 43 -10.70 3.31 -4.47
C GLY A 43 -9.63 3.10 -5.52
N PRO A 44 -9.02 1.90 -5.59
CA PRO A 44 -7.86 1.66 -6.42
C PRO A 44 -8.15 1.86 -7.92
N PRO A 45 -7.11 2.04 -8.75
CA PRO A 45 -7.27 2.15 -10.20
C PRO A 45 -7.87 0.88 -10.79
N GLY A 46 -8.56 1.01 -11.92
CA GLY A 46 -9.09 -0.14 -12.66
C GLY A 46 -10.26 -0.89 -12.01
N THR A 47 -10.86 -0.34 -10.94
CA THR A 47 -12.05 -0.90 -10.26
C THR A 47 -13.38 -0.48 -10.88
N GLY A 48 -13.36 0.40 -11.90
CA GLY A 48 -14.56 0.81 -12.65
C GLY A 48 -15.15 2.17 -12.27
N LYS A 49 -14.45 3.02 -11.51
CA LYS A 49 -14.94 4.37 -11.13
C LYS A 49 -15.39 5.21 -12.33
N THR A 50 -14.50 5.50 -13.27
CA THR A 50 -14.79 6.28 -14.49
C THR A 50 -15.88 5.59 -15.34
N THR A 51 -15.80 4.26 -15.49
CA THR A 51 -16.80 3.47 -16.23
C THR A 51 -18.20 3.60 -15.63
N LEU A 52 -18.33 3.57 -14.30
CA LEU A 52 -19.61 3.74 -13.60
C LEU A 52 -20.23 5.10 -13.96
N VAL A 53 -19.43 6.16 -13.95
CA VAL A 53 -19.91 7.52 -14.24
C VAL A 53 -20.44 7.63 -15.67
N HIS A 54 -19.71 7.10 -16.66
CA HIS A 54 -20.21 7.07 -18.04
C HIS A 54 -21.48 6.23 -18.19
N ALA A 55 -21.56 5.08 -17.51
CA ALA A 55 -22.76 4.23 -17.55
C ALA A 55 -23.98 4.93 -16.95
N LEU A 56 -23.80 5.62 -15.81
CA LEU A 56 -24.85 6.42 -15.17
C LEU A 56 -25.27 7.61 -16.04
N ALA A 57 -24.33 8.34 -16.63
CA ALA A 57 -24.64 9.46 -17.53
C ALA A 57 -25.55 9.01 -18.68
N ARG A 58 -25.18 7.91 -19.33
CA ARG A 58 -25.96 7.32 -20.43
C ARG A 58 -27.32 6.82 -19.97
N GLN A 59 -27.38 6.14 -18.82
CA GLN A 59 -28.61 5.55 -18.31
C GLN A 59 -29.66 6.61 -17.93
N PHE A 60 -29.22 7.79 -17.48
CA PHE A 60 -30.10 8.90 -17.09
C PHE A 60 -30.16 10.05 -18.13
N ASP A 61 -29.60 9.84 -19.34
CA ASP A 61 -29.53 10.81 -20.44
C ASP A 61 -28.94 12.19 -20.06
N TYR A 62 -27.90 12.19 -19.22
CA TYR A 62 -27.11 13.39 -18.94
C TYR A 62 -26.03 13.62 -20.00
N ASP A 63 -25.82 14.89 -20.33
CA ASP A 63 -24.62 15.33 -21.03
C ASP A 63 -23.44 15.39 -20.05
N LEU A 64 -22.47 14.49 -20.22
CA LEU A 64 -21.36 14.33 -19.28
C LEU A 64 -20.22 15.28 -19.64
N VAL A 65 -19.96 16.25 -18.76
CA VAL A 65 -18.76 17.08 -18.81
C VAL A 65 -17.70 16.43 -17.94
N GLU A 66 -16.73 15.78 -18.57
CA GLU A 66 -15.59 15.16 -17.90
C GLU A 66 -14.39 16.10 -17.87
N MET A 67 -13.77 16.25 -16.71
CA MET A 67 -12.57 17.05 -16.50
C MET A 67 -11.57 16.28 -15.64
N ASN A 68 -10.32 16.19 -16.10
CA ASN A 68 -9.24 15.73 -15.23
C ASN A 68 -8.84 16.86 -14.27
N ALA A 69 -8.98 16.61 -12.97
CA ALA A 69 -8.74 17.56 -11.91
C ALA A 69 -7.23 17.87 -11.74
N SER A 70 -6.36 16.90 -12.06
CA SER A 70 -4.90 17.07 -11.96
C SER A 70 -4.32 18.05 -12.99
N ASP A 71 -5.01 18.28 -14.10
CA ASP A 71 -4.61 19.26 -15.13
C ASP A 71 -4.94 20.70 -14.72
N ALA A 72 -5.94 20.90 -13.85
CA ALA A 72 -6.41 22.21 -13.39
C ALA A 72 -5.84 22.54 -12.00
N ARG A 73 -4.51 22.61 -11.90
CA ARG A 73 -3.78 22.80 -10.62
C ARG A 73 -4.01 24.17 -9.95
N ASN A 74 -4.37 25.20 -10.71
CA ASN A 74 -4.57 26.56 -10.21
C ASN A 74 -6.06 26.84 -9.89
N LYS A 75 -6.32 27.43 -8.72
CA LYS A 75 -7.63 27.93 -8.26
C LYS A 75 -8.41 28.68 -9.33
N ASP A 76 -7.76 29.60 -10.05
CA ASP A 76 -8.45 30.44 -11.03
C ASP A 76 -8.89 29.64 -12.26
N ILE A 77 -8.06 28.69 -12.70
CA ILE A 77 -8.37 27.80 -13.83
C ILE A 77 -9.50 26.85 -13.45
N LEU A 78 -9.48 26.30 -12.24
CA LEU A 78 -10.53 25.42 -11.74
C LEU A 78 -11.87 26.15 -11.68
N ARG A 79 -11.90 27.36 -11.10
CA ARG A 79 -13.11 28.18 -11.01
C ARG A 79 -13.63 28.57 -12.40
N ALA A 80 -12.76 28.98 -13.30
CA ALA A 80 -13.14 29.35 -14.67
C ALA A 80 -13.75 28.19 -15.47
N ARG A 81 -13.35 26.94 -15.21
CA ARG A 81 -13.91 25.77 -15.89
C ARG A 81 -15.19 25.23 -15.26
N ILE A 82 -15.30 25.25 -13.94
CA ILE A 82 -16.47 24.68 -13.22
C ILE A 82 -17.65 25.66 -13.19
N THR A 83 -17.41 26.96 -13.00
CA THR A 83 -18.49 27.96 -12.85
C THR A 83 -19.48 27.98 -14.02
N PRO A 84 -19.03 27.92 -15.30
CA PRO A 84 -19.96 27.89 -16.44
C PRO A 84 -20.89 26.68 -16.45
N VAL A 85 -20.43 25.53 -15.93
CA VAL A 85 -21.21 24.30 -15.83
C VAL A 85 -22.32 24.44 -14.78
N PHE A 86 -22.05 25.17 -13.69
CA PHE A 86 -23.05 25.44 -12.66
C PHE A 86 -24.05 26.53 -13.05
N GLN A 87 -23.65 27.46 -13.92
CA GLN A 87 -24.55 28.48 -14.46
C GLN A 87 -25.48 27.94 -15.55
N ASN A 88 -25.02 26.96 -16.33
CA ASN A 88 -25.79 26.34 -17.41
C ASN A 88 -26.17 24.91 -17.04
N THR A 89 -27.35 24.71 -16.47
CA THR A 89 -27.82 23.38 -16.04
C THR A 89 -28.22 22.45 -17.19
N ALA A 90 -28.34 23.00 -18.40
CA ALA A 90 -28.60 22.24 -19.62
C ALA A 90 -27.67 22.70 -20.75
N ASN A 91 -27.32 21.78 -21.64
CA ASN A 91 -26.54 22.10 -22.84
C ASN A 91 -27.40 22.81 -23.90
N LEU A 92 -26.77 23.20 -25.02
CA LEU A 92 -27.44 23.89 -26.14
C LEU A 92 -28.61 23.11 -26.76
N LEU A 93 -28.70 21.81 -26.49
CA LEU A 93 -29.75 20.90 -26.98
C LEU A 93 -30.80 20.58 -25.90
N GLY A 94 -30.74 21.25 -24.73
CA GLY A 94 -31.67 21.06 -23.63
C GLY A 94 -31.43 19.83 -22.76
N ARG A 95 -30.33 19.09 -22.97
CA ARG A 95 -29.96 17.95 -22.10
C ARG A 95 -29.35 18.44 -20.80
N LYS A 96 -29.75 17.83 -19.69
CA LYS A 96 -29.21 18.15 -18.36
C LYS A 96 -27.73 17.81 -18.32
N ILE A 97 -26.93 18.68 -17.71
CA ILE A 97 -25.49 18.46 -17.57
C ILE A 97 -25.18 17.66 -16.30
N MET A 98 -24.21 16.75 -16.36
CA MET A 98 -23.58 16.12 -15.20
C MET A 98 -22.07 16.39 -15.25
N LEU A 99 -21.49 16.80 -14.14
CA LEU A 99 -20.06 17.07 -14.04
C LEU A 99 -19.33 15.87 -13.44
N PHE A 100 -18.26 15.44 -14.11
CA PHE A 100 -17.33 14.43 -13.60
C PHE A 100 -15.93 15.00 -13.47
N LEU A 101 -15.37 14.96 -12.26
CA LEU A 101 -13.99 15.33 -11.98
C LEU A 101 -13.18 14.07 -11.65
N ASP A 102 -12.29 13.65 -12.56
CA ASP A 102 -11.40 12.50 -12.34
C ASP A 102 -10.09 12.94 -11.68
N GLU A 103 -9.43 12.03 -10.95
CA GLU A 103 -8.13 12.24 -10.29
C GLU A 103 -8.08 13.48 -9.35
N VAL A 104 -9.12 13.68 -8.52
CA VAL A 104 -9.18 14.84 -7.59
C VAL A 104 -8.11 14.80 -6.49
N ASP A 105 -7.50 13.64 -6.23
CA ASP A 105 -6.27 13.53 -5.43
C ASP A 105 -5.07 14.24 -6.07
N GLY A 106 -5.06 14.38 -7.40
CA GLY A 106 -3.97 15.02 -8.15
C GLY A 106 -3.84 16.54 -7.91
N ILE A 107 -4.91 17.21 -7.50
CA ILE A 107 -4.90 18.66 -7.14
C ILE A 107 -3.97 18.93 -5.93
N SER A 108 -3.56 17.89 -5.20
CA SER A 108 -2.90 18.03 -3.90
C SER A 108 -1.36 18.09 -3.91
N GLY A 109 -0.74 18.15 -5.10
CA GLY A 109 0.71 18.18 -5.34
C GLY A 109 1.46 19.34 -4.68
N ARG A 110 2.77 19.15 -4.45
CA ARG A 110 3.66 20.13 -3.80
C ARG A 110 3.63 21.46 -4.59
N GLU A 111 3.29 22.56 -3.91
CA GLU A 111 3.29 23.98 -4.37
C GLU A 111 1.93 24.66 -4.69
N ASP A 112 0.76 24.06 -4.47
CA ASP A 112 -0.52 24.70 -4.90
C ASP A 112 -1.31 25.42 -3.79
N THR A 113 -1.45 26.75 -3.96
CA THR A 113 -2.09 27.75 -3.09
C THR A 113 -3.64 27.74 -3.20
N GLY A 114 -4.32 26.67 -2.73
CA GLY A 114 -5.78 26.72 -2.44
C GLY A 114 -6.75 26.21 -3.53
N GLY A 115 -6.29 25.36 -4.45
CA GLY A 115 -7.18 24.71 -5.44
C GLY A 115 -8.22 23.78 -4.82
N LEU A 116 -7.83 22.97 -3.83
CA LEU A 116 -8.73 22.07 -3.11
C LEU A 116 -9.78 22.85 -2.28
N ASP A 117 -9.38 23.92 -1.62
CA ASP A 117 -10.31 24.75 -0.83
C ASP A 117 -11.38 25.39 -1.72
N THR A 118 -10.98 25.83 -2.91
CA THR A 118 -11.90 26.37 -3.92
C THR A 118 -12.85 25.30 -4.44
N LEU A 119 -12.35 24.09 -4.67
CA LEU A 119 -13.20 22.95 -5.02
C LEU A 119 -14.23 22.68 -3.92
N VAL A 120 -13.80 22.64 -2.65
CA VAL A 120 -14.72 22.46 -1.51
C VAL A 120 -15.75 23.57 -1.42
N GLU A 121 -15.39 24.83 -1.67
CA GLU A 121 -16.32 25.97 -1.73
C GLU A 121 -17.38 25.78 -2.81
N LEU A 122 -16.97 25.45 -4.03
CA LEU A 122 -17.85 25.23 -5.19
C LEU A 122 -18.79 24.03 -4.99
N MET A 123 -18.36 23.03 -4.22
CA MET A 123 -19.11 21.79 -3.98
C MET A 123 -20.17 21.88 -2.88
N LYS A 124 -20.31 23.03 -2.20
CA LYS A 124 -21.33 23.22 -1.14
C LYS A 124 -22.74 23.32 -1.70
N GLU A 125 -22.91 24.01 -2.83
CA GLU A 125 -24.22 24.26 -3.45
C GLU A 125 -24.18 23.97 -4.96
N PRO A 126 -24.00 22.69 -5.36
CA PRO A 126 -23.96 22.32 -6.77
C PRO A 126 -25.35 22.39 -7.39
N THR A 127 -25.46 23.06 -8.54
CA THR A 127 -26.71 23.17 -9.34
C THR A 127 -26.93 22.02 -10.32
N VAL A 128 -25.90 21.19 -10.53
CA VAL A 128 -25.91 19.99 -11.37
C VAL A 128 -25.36 18.80 -10.59
N PRO A 129 -25.68 17.54 -10.96
CA PRO A 129 -25.05 16.39 -10.32
C PRO A 129 -23.54 16.42 -10.55
N VAL A 130 -22.78 16.32 -9.47
CA VAL A 130 -21.31 16.26 -9.52
C VAL A 130 -20.83 14.93 -8.95
N ILE A 131 -20.03 14.22 -9.74
CA ILE A 131 -19.31 13.02 -9.31
C ILE A 131 -17.81 13.30 -9.37
N MET A 132 -17.08 12.90 -8.34
CA MET A 132 -15.64 13.05 -8.23
C MET A 132 -14.99 11.68 -8.03
N ALA A 133 -13.81 11.44 -8.58
CA ALA A 133 -13.07 10.19 -8.40
C ALA A 133 -11.65 10.43 -7.87
N ALA A 134 -11.25 9.61 -6.91
CA ALA A 134 -9.90 9.58 -6.34
C ALA A 134 -9.39 8.14 -6.23
N ASN A 135 -8.06 7.97 -6.31
CA ASN A 135 -7.43 6.66 -6.22
C ASN A 135 -7.19 6.20 -4.77
N GLU A 136 -6.85 7.13 -3.88
CA GLU A 136 -6.52 6.79 -2.49
C GLU A 136 -7.14 7.75 -1.47
N LYS A 137 -7.34 7.26 -0.25
CA LYS A 137 -7.75 8.10 0.89
C LYS A 137 -6.54 8.88 1.41
N SER A 138 -6.29 10.06 0.85
CA SER A 138 -5.28 10.98 1.38
C SER A 138 -5.85 11.84 2.54
N ILE A 139 -4.96 12.41 3.37
CA ILE A 139 -5.35 13.34 4.46
C ILE A 139 -6.16 14.52 3.92
N LYS A 140 -5.82 15.01 2.72
CA LYS A 140 -6.50 16.13 2.06
C LYS A 140 -7.86 15.75 1.46
N ILE A 141 -8.05 14.51 1.02
CA ILE A 141 -9.38 14.00 0.61
C ILE A 141 -10.36 13.93 1.78
N LYS A 142 -9.88 13.87 3.02
CA LYS A 142 -10.78 13.89 4.19
C LYS A 142 -11.65 15.14 4.24
N ASP A 143 -11.15 16.30 3.81
CA ASP A 143 -11.96 17.53 3.84
C ASP A 143 -13.05 17.51 2.75
N LEU A 144 -12.73 17.01 1.56
CA LEU A 144 -13.72 16.77 0.51
C LEU A 144 -14.77 15.73 0.92
N SER A 145 -14.36 14.69 1.66
CA SER A 145 -15.27 13.66 2.16
C SER A 145 -16.32 14.19 3.16
N LYS A 146 -16.10 15.36 3.78
CA LYS A 146 -17.07 16.01 4.69
C LYS A 146 -18.23 16.66 3.93
N VAL A 147 -17.96 17.20 2.74
CA VAL A 147 -18.96 17.88 1.90
C VAL A 147 -19.64 16.95 0.89
N CYS A 148 -19.06 15.78 0.64
CA CYS A 148 -19.58 14.81 -0.32
C CYS A 148 -20.17 13.56 0.34
N LYS A 149 -21.06 12.88 -0.39
CA LYS A 149 -21.40 11.48 -0.09
C LYS A 149 -20.27 10.61 -0.64
N THR A 150 -19.53 9.94 0.24
CA THR A 150 -18.40 9.10 -0.16
C THR A 150 -18.86 7.66 -0.39
N VAL A 151 -18.40 7.05 -1.49
CA VAL A 151 -18.62 5.63 -1.80
C VAL A 151 -17.27 5.00 -2.14
N GLU A 152 -17.02 3.84 -1.54
CA GLU A 152 -15.71 3.18 -1.60
C GLU A 152 -15.73 2.00 -2.56
N PHE A 153 -14.76 1.99 -3.47
CA PHE A 153 -14.48 0.89 -4.37
C PHE A 153 -13.38 0.02 -3.78
N SER A 154 -13.62 -1.28 -3.76
CA SER A 154 -12.64 -2.29 -3.40
C SER A 154 -12.06 -2.95 -4.66
N PRO A 155 -10.85 -3.51 -4.59
CA PRO A 155 -10.32 -4.39 -5.63
C PRO A 155 -11.31 -5.51 -5.96
N VAL A 156 -11.44 -5.84 -7.24
CA VAL A 156 -12.39 -6.87 -7.68
C VAL A 156 -11.89 -8.26 -7.27
N PRO A 157 -12.73 -9.10 -6.63
CA PRO A 157 -12.34 -10.45 -6.21
C PRO A 157 -11.78 -11.31 -7.36
N PRO A 158 -10.72 -12.13 -7.15
CA PRO A 158 -10.11 -12.95 -8.19
C PRO A 158 -11.08 -13.87 -8.92
N ARG A 159 -12.07 -14.44 -8.23
CA ARG A 159 -13.11 -15.29 -8.83
C ARG A 159 -13.96 -14.54 -9.86
N LEU A 160 -14.32 -13.30 -9.57
CA LEU A 160 -15.10 -12.46 -10.48
C LEU A 160 -14.25 -12.00 -11.67
N LEU A 161 -12.98 -11.67 -11.44
CA LEU A 161 -12.02 -11.36 -12.49
C LEU A 161 -11.84 -12.53 -13.46
N LEU A 162 -11.70 -13.75 -12.95
CA LEU A 162 -11.55 -14.95 -13.77
C LEU A 162 -12.78 -15.19 -14.65
N LEU A 163 -13.99 -15.07 -14.08
CA LEU A 163 -15.24 -15.18 -14.85
C LEU A 163 -15.33 -14.12 -15.95
N PHE A 164 -14.97 -12.88 -15.64
CA PHE A 164 -14.98 -11.79 -16.62
C PHE A 164 -13.92 -12.00 -17.71
N LEU A 165 -12.72 -12.45 -17.35
CA LEU A 165 -11.66 -12.79 -18.29
C LEU A 165 -12.09 -13.91 -19.23
N ASP A 166 -12.74 -14.96 -18.72
CA ASP A 166 -13.27 -16.05 -19.53
C ASP A 166 -14.31 -15.57 -20.54
N HIS A 167 -15.23 -14.71 -20.12
CA HIS A 167 -16.21 -14.10 -21.01
C HIS A 167 -15.53 -13.28 -22.12
N VAL A 168 -14.54 -12.45 -21.78
CA VAL A 168 -13.80 -11.66 -22.77
C VAL A 168 -13.04 -12.57 -23.75
N LEU A 169 -12.33 -13.58 -23.27
CA LEU A 169 -11.59 -14.52 -24.12
C LEU A 169 -12.52 -15.25 -25.09
N GLN A 170 -13.70 -15.68 -24.64
CA GLN A 170 -14.72 -16.29 -25.49
C GLN A 170 -15.19 -15.32 -26.58
N SER A 171 -15.49 -14.07 -26.22
CA SER A 171 -15.94 -13.05 -27.17
C SER A 171 -14.89 -12.67 -28.22
N GLU A 172 -13.60 -12.82 -27.88
CA GLU A 172 -12.47 -12.57 -28.78
C GLU A 172 -12.05 -13.82 -29.56
N GLY A 173 -12.68 -14.98 -29.33
CA GLY A 173 -12.28 -16.26 -29.93
C GLY A 173 -10.89 -16.74 -29.49
N ALA A 174 -10.36 -16.21 -28.39
CA ALA A 174 -9.02 -16.48 -27.88
C ALA A 174 -9.03 -17.58 -26.82
N LYS A 175 -7.93 -18.34 -26.74
CA LYS A 175 -7.75 -19.39 -25.71
C LYS A 175 -6.47 -19.15 -24.95
N LEU A 176 -6.57 -19.19 -23.62
CA LEU A 176 -5.44 -19.18 -22.69
C LEU A 176 -5.50 -20.42 -21.82
N GLY A 177 -4.33 -20.96 -21.46
CA GLY A 177 -4.23 -22.08 -20.54
C GLY A 177 -4.68 -21.69 -19.12
N PRO A 178 -5.15 -22.64 -18.29
CA PRO A 178 -5.58 -22.36 -16.91
C PRO A 178 -4.51 -21.66 -16.07
N ARG A 179 -3.22 -22.06 -16.23
CA ARG A 179 -2.09 -21.42 -15.54
C ARG A 179 -1.91 -19.95 -15.92
N ASP A 180 -1.99 -19.63 -17.21
CA ASP A 180 -1.85 -18.25 -17.68
C ASP A 180 -3.01 -17.38 -17.17
N LYS A 181 -4.25 -17.91 -17.19
CA LYS A 181 -5.42 -17.18 -16.64
C LYS A 181 -5.25 -16.86 -15.16
N ILE A 182 -4.87 -17.85 -14.35
CA ILE A 182 -4.64 -17.66 -12.92
C ILE A 182 -3.51 -16.66 -12.69
N SER A 183 -2.43 -16.75 -13.46
CA SER A 183 -1.31 -15.81 -13.37
C SER A 183 -1.74 -14.37 -13.68
N ILE A 184 -2.49 -14.16 -14.76
CA ILE A 184 -2.99 -12.84 -15.16
C ILE A 184 -3.91 -12.25 -14.08
N VAL A 185 -4.82 -13.05 -13.52
CA VAL A 185 -5.76 -12.62 -12.48
C VAL A 185 -5.04 -12.27 -11.18
N ASN A 186 -4.06 -13.08 -10.76
CA ASN A 186 -3.30 -12.81 -9.53
C ASN A 186 -2.43 -11.56 -9.69
N ASN A 187 -1.80 -11.39 -10.85
CA ASN A 187 -0.93 -10.25 -11.14
C ASN A 187 -1.71 -8.95 -11.30
N SER A 188 -2.98 -9.00 -11.70
CA SER A 188 -3.81 -7.79 -11.85
C SER A 188 -4.28 -7.20 -10.53
N ARG A 189 -4.21 -7.94 -9.41
CA ARG A 189 -4.54 -7.46 -8.05
C ARG A 189 -5.91 -6.77 -7.94
N GLY A 190 -6.91 -7.26 -8.68
CA GLY A 190 -8.25 -6.67 -8.67
C GLY A 190 -8.48 -5.52 -9.66
N ASP A 191 -7.47 -5.15 -10.47
CA ASP A 191 -7.57 -4.17 -11.56
C ASP A 191 -7.99 -4.86 -12.87
N ILE A 192 -9.19 -4.53 -13.35
CA ILE A 192 -9.75 -5.08 -14.60
C ILE A 192 -8.98 -4.58 -15.83
N ARG A 193 -8.59 -3.30 -15.86
CA ARG A 193 -7.91 -2.69 -17.01
C ARG A 193 -6.54 -3.35 -17.22
N SER A 194 -5.78 -3.50 -16.14
CA SER A 194 -4.48 -4.18 -16.14
C SER A 194 -4.63 -5.64 -16.54
N MET A 195 -5.64 -6.35 -16.01
CA MET A 195 -5.95 -7.73 -16.40
C MET A 195 -6.21 -7.88 -17.90
N LEU A 196 -7.06 -7.04 -18.48
CA LEU A 196 -7.40 -7.09 -19.91
C LEU A 196 -6.20 -6.77 -20.80
N ASN A 197 -5.39 -5.79 -20.42
CA ASN A 197 -4.18 -5.43 -21.16
C ASN A 197 -3.16 -6.59 -21.13
N SER A 198 -2.98 -7.25 -19.98
CA SER A 198 -2.12 -8.44 -19.86
C SER A 198 -2.65 -9.62 -20.67
N ALA A 199 -3.96 -9.87 -20.64
CA ALA A 199 -4.58 -10.93 -21.44
C ALA A 199 -4.45 -10.68 -22.94
N GLN A 200 -4.73 -9.46 -23.39
CA GLN A 200 -4.59 -9.06 -24.78
C GLN A 200 -3.14 -9.23 -25.27
N SER A 201 -2.17 -8.79 -24.45
CA SER A 201 -0.75 -8.97 -24.75
C SER A 201 -0.44 -10.45 -24.95
N ARG A 202 -0.80 -11.29 -23.97
CA ARG A 202 -0.54 -12.74 -23.98
C ARG A 202 -1.12 -13.46 -25.19
N VAL A 203 -2.32 -13.06 -25.63
CA VAL A 203 -3.01 -13.64 -26.79
C VAL A 203 -2.37 -13.18 -28.11
N ALA A 204 -1.91 -11.93 -28.19
CA ALA A 204 -1.33 -11.36 -29.41
C ALA A 204 0.07 -11.91 -29.76
N GLY A 205 0.56 -12.95 -29.07
CA GLY A 205 1.87 -13.54 -29.34
C GLY A 205 3.04 -12.67 -28.89
N TYR A 206 2.78 -11.43 -28.49
CA TYR A 206 3.56 -10.80 -27.44
C TYR A 206 3.34 -11.65 -26.20
N ALA A 207 4.19 -12.67 -26.02
CA ALA A 207 4.77 -12.75 -24.71
C ALA A 207 5.25 -11.30 -24.45
N THR A 208 4.50 -10.48 -23.68
CA THR A 208 5.14 -9.62 -22.67
C THR A 208 6.24 -10.49 -22.24
N VAL A 209 7.48 -10.14 -22.62
CA VAL A 209 8.66 -10.99 -22.47
C VAL A 209 8.38 -11.65 -21.18
N SER A 210 7.94 -12.91 -21.28
CA SER A 210 8.05 -13.72 -20.12
C SER A 210 9.56 -13.70 -20.21
N ASN A 211 10.22 -12.97 -19.32
CA ASN A 211 10.63 -13.55 -18.08
C ASN A 211 10.30 -15.07 -18.01
N ARG A 212 10.55 -15.82 -19.10
CA ARG A 212 10.79 -17.23 -19.20
C ARG A 212 12.00 -17.53 -18.32
N ASP A 213 12.76 -16.48 -17.97
CA ASP A 213 13.78 -16.45 -16.93
C ASP A 213 13.44 -15.69 -15.63
N ILE A 214 12.28 -15.04 -15.48
CA ILE A 214 11.85 -14.45 -14.20
C ILE A 214 10.40 -14.86 -13.91
N VAL A 215 10.22 -16.16 -13.68
CA VAL A 215 9.14 -16.53 -12.75
C VAL A 215 9.60 -15.95 -11.43
N ASP A 216 9.03 -14.81 -11.08
CA ASP A 216 9.10 -14.26 -9.74
C ASP A 216 8.55 -15.33 -8.80
N ILE A 217 9.45 -15.95 -8.02
CA ILE A 217 9.15 -17.06 -7.12
C ILE A 217 8.68 -16.45 -5.81
N ASP A 218 7.60 -16.97 -5.23
CA ASP A 218 7.17 -16.59 -3.88
C ASP A 218 8.32 -16.78 -2.88
N ILE A 219 8.39 -15.95 -1.84
CA ILE A 219 9.45 -16.03 -0.81
C ILE A 219 9.49 -17.41 -0.19
N VAL A 220 8.34 -18.05 0.03
CA VAL A 220 8.25 -19.41 0.58
C VAL A 220 9.03 -20.40 -0.29
N ASP A 221 8.74 -20.38 -1.58
CA ASP A 221 9.35 -21.27 -2.57
C ASP A 221 10.82 -20.88 -2.84
N ALA A 222 11.16 -19.60 -2.75
CA ALA A 222 12.52 -19.11 -2.89
C ALA A 222 13.40 -19.56 -1.72
N VAL A 223 12.92 -19.43 -0.48
CA VAL A 223 13.67 -19.82 0.73
C VAL A 223 13.81 -21.34 0.80
N ASN A 224 12.71 -22.08 0.60
CA ASN A 224 12.77 -23.55 0.56
C ASN A 224 13.62 -24.05 -0.62
N GLY A 225 13.48 -23.43 -1.79
CA GLY A 225 14.29 -23.75 -2.98
C GLY A 225 15.78 -23.47 -2.75
N TYR A 226 16.11 -22.36 -2.07
CA TYR A 226 17.48 -22.03 -1.69
C TYR A 226 18.11 -23.09 -0.77
N PHE A 227 17.42 -23.45 0.31
CA PHE A 227 17.95 -24.42 1.29
C PHE A 227 18.03 -25.86 0.74
N ASN A 228 17.19 -26.20 -0.25
CA ASN A 228 17.20 -27.51 -0.91
C ASN A 228 18.03 -27.55 -2.21
N ALA A 229 18.62 -26.44 -2.66
CA ALA A 229 19.39 -26.38 -3.90
C ALA A 229 20.65 -27.27 -3.86
N SER A 230 20.93 -27.93 -4.98
CA SER A 230 22.10 -28.83 -5.13
C SER A 230 23.35 -28.10 -5.62
N SER A 231 23.21 -26.88 -6.16
CA SER A 231 24.34 -26.05 -6.61
C SER A 231 24.20 -24.60 -6.17
N LEU A 232 25.34 -23.92 -6.00
CA LEU A 232 25.39 -22.50 -5.66
C LEU A 232 24.70 -21.64 -6.73
N GLU A 233 24.81 -22.03 -8.00
CA GLU A 233 24.14 -21.33 -9.11
C GLU A 233 22.62 -21.45 -9.00
N GLN A 234 22.11 -22.65 -8.68
CA GLN A 234 20.68 -22.87 -8.46
C GLN A 234 20.19 -22.09 -7.24
N ALA A 235 20.95 -22.09 -6.14
CA ALA A 235 20.64 -21.34 -4.93
C ALA A 235 20.59 -19.82 -5.19
N THR A 236 21.57 -19.30 -5.93
CA THR A 236 21.62 -17.88 -6.31
C THR A 236 20.42 -17.49 -7.16
N ARG A 237 19.99 -18.36 -8.08
CA ARG A 237 18.77 -18.14 -8.88
C ARG A 237 17.53 -18.03 -8.00
N PHE A 238 17.37 -18.87 -6.98
CA PHE A 238 16.23 -18.78 -6.06
C PHE A 238 16.19 -17.45 -5.29
N ILE A 239 17.33 -16.96 -4.79
CA ILE A 239 17.39 -15.67 -4.06
C ILE A 239 17.23 -14.47 -5.01
N THR A 240 17.76 -14.57 -6.24
CA THR A 240 17.70 -13.47 -7.22
C THR A 240 16.33 -13.34 -7.88
N LYS A 241 15.62 -14.46 -8.07
CA LYS A 241 14.28 -14.50 -8.66
C LYS A 241 13.15 -14.43 -7.64
N ALA A 242 13.47 -14.26 -6.36
CA ALA A 242 12.43 -14.11 -5.36
C ALA A 242 11.74 -12.76 -5.51
N ASP A 243 10.42 -12.77 -5.74
CA ASP A 243 9.58 -11.59 -5.55
C ASP A 243 8.73 -11.80 -4.31
N ALA A 244 8.68 -10.77 -3.48
CA ALA A 244 7.85 -10.81 -2.28
C ALA A 244 6.39 -10.57 -2.68
N LEU A 245 5.69 -11.65 -3.05
CA LEU A 245 4.25 -11.66 -3.20
C LEU A 245 3.61 -12.18 -1.90
N TYR A 246 3.39 -11.28 -0.93
CA TYR A 246 2.58 -11.60 0.23
C TYR A 246 1.10 -11.24 0.02
N PRO A 247 0.16 -12.09 0.47
CA PRO A 247 -1.23 -11.71 0.71
C PRO A 247 -1.46 -10.87 1.98
N ASP A 248 -0.41 -10.60 2.78
CA ASP A 248 -0.54 -9.93 4.09
C ASP A 248 -0.42 -8.40 3.97
N PRO A 249 -1.46 -7.62 4.37
CA PRO A 249 -1.48 -6.16 4.30
C PRO A 249 -0.46 -5.41 5.19
N ARG A 250 0.31 -6.10 6.03
CA ARG A 250 1.19 -5.48 7.05
C ARG A 250 2.62 -5.20 6.57
N TYR A 251 3.06 -5.84 5.48
CA TYR A 251 4.41 -5.72 4.94
C TYR A 251 4.39 -4.87 3.67
N GLY A 252 5.39 -4.00 3.52
CA GLY A 252 5.31 -2.80 2.70
C GLY A 252 5.16 -3.03 1.19
N MET A 253 4.49 -2.09 0.52
CA MET A 253 4.11 -2.21 -0.90
C MET A 253 5.27 -1.91 -1.87
N SER A 254 6.39 -1.37 -1.40
CA SER A 254 7.55 -0.93 -2.21
C SER A 254 8.57 -2.06 -2.44
N GLN A 255 9.32 -2.03 -3.56
CA GLN A 255 10.42 -3.00 -3.81
C GLN A 255 11.50 -3.01 -2.70
N GLU A 256 11.59 -1.94 -1.91
CA GLU A 256 12.55 -1.80 -0.81
C GLU A 256 12.11 -2.57 0.44
N ASP A 257 10.81 -2.56 0.73
CA ASP A 257 10.23 -3.33 1.84
C ASP A 257 10.35 -4.84 1.57
N ARG A 258 10.14 -5.25 0.32
CA ARG A 258 10.27 -6.65 -0.15
C ARG A 258 11.62 -7.29 0.15
N ARG A 259 12.72 -6.52 0.15
CA ARG A 259 14.06 -7.05 0.42
C ARG A 259 14.35 -7.22 1.90
N LYS A 260 13.77 -6.34 2.74
CA LYS A 260 13.79 -6.53 4.19
C LYS A 260 13.00 -7.77 4.58
N ASP A 261 11.91 -8.04 3.87
CA ASP A 261 11.09 -9.22 4.09
C ASP A 261 11.83 -10.53 3.76
N MET A 262 12.60 -10.57 2.67
CA MET A 262 13.46 -11.73 2.36
C MET A 262 14.52 -11.96 3.45
N LEU A 263 15.18 -10.89 3.92
CA LEU A 263 16.15 -10.99 5.02
C LEU A 263 15.49 -11.50 6.31
N ALA A 264 14.29 -11.01 6.63
CA ALA A 264 13.52 -11.45 7.78
C ALA A 264 13.08 -12.92 7.66
N ALA A 265 12.67 -13.36 6.47
CA ALA A 265 12.30 -14.75 6.20
C ALA A 265 13.50 -15.70 6.34
N LEU A 266 14.66 -15.33 5.79
CA LEU A 266 15.90 -16.10 5.96
C LEU A 266 16.32 -16.17 7.42
N PHE A 267 16.30 -15.03 8.13
CA PHE A 267 16.60 -14.96 9.56
C PHE A 267 15.70 -15.90 10.38
N SER A 268 14.38 -15.77 10.20
CA SER A 268 13.37 -16.57 10.91
C SER A 268 13.54 -18.06 10.62
N SER A 269 13.81 -18.43 9.36
CA SER A 269 14.03 -19.82 8.95
C SER A 269 15.30 -20.42 9.58
N ILE A 270 16.39 -19.66 9.66
CA ILE A 270 17.65 -20.11 10.28
C ILE A 270 17.48 -20.27 11.80
N VAL A 271 16.89 -19.28 12.48
CA VAL A 271 16.75 -19.27 13.95
C VAL A 271 15.75 -20.32 14.44
N SER A 272 14.69 -20.59 13.67
CA SER A 272 13.72 -21.66 14.02
C SER A 272 14.24 -23.06 13.75
N SER A 273 15.32 -23.19 12.99
CA SER A 273 15.87 -24.50 12.65
C SER A 273 16.83 -24.96 13.73
N HIS A 274 16.87 -26.27 13.99
CA HIS A 274 17.78 -26.89 14.96
C HIS A 274 19.17 -27.02 14.34
N VAL A 275 19.85 -25.88 14.19
CA VAL A 275 21.21 -25.78 13.63
C VAL A 275 22.22 -25.59 14.77
N GLU A 276 23.40 -26.17 14.62
CA GLU A 276 24.55 -25.94 15.52
C GLU A 276 24.84 -24.44 15.69
N HIS A 277 25.23 -24.04 16.90
CA HIS A 277 25.40 -22.63 17.26
C HIS A 277 26.46 -21.91 16.41
N ASP A 278 27.56 -22.57 16.07
CA ASP A 278 28.64 -21.98 15.27
C ASP A 278 28.20 -21.71 13.81
N ASP A 279 27.48 -22.67 13.22
CA ASP A 279 26.93 -22.52 11.86
C ASP A 279 25.84 -21.46 11.84
N MET A 280 24.98 -21.42 12.87
CA MET A 280 23.97 -20.39 13.04
C MET A 280 24.59 -18.99 13.16
N ALA A 281 25.62 -18.83 13.99
CA ALA A 281 26.32 -17.56 14.17
C ALA A 281 26.93 -17.05 12.85
N SER A 282 27.60 -17.94 12.09
CA SER A 282 28.17 -17.61 10.79
C SER A 282 27.10 -17.15 9.78
N MET A 283 25.96 -17.84 9.73
CA MET A 283 24.85 -17.46 8.85
C MET A 283 24.20 -16.13 9.27
N LEU A 284 24.04 -15.88 10.58
CA LEU A 284 23.50 -14.63 11.09
C LEU A 284 24.43 -13.44 10.84
N GLU A 285 25.75 -13.64 10.84
CA GLU A 285 26.71 -12.58 10.50
C GLU A 285 26.55 -12.13 9.04
N VAL A 286 26.36 -13.08 8.11
CA VAL A 286 26.09 -12.78 6.69
C VAL A 286 24.81 -11.96 6.54
N LEU A 287 23.73 -12.36 7.22
CA LEU A 287 22.46 -11.62 7.21
C LEU A 287 22.59 -10.23 7.82
N SER A 288 23.34 -10.07 8.90
CA SER A 288 23.61 -8.77 9.54
C SER A 288 24.33 -7.81 8.59
N ARG A 289 25.34 -8.29 7.86
CA ARG A 289 26.04 -7.49 6.85
C ARG A 289 25.11 -7.09 5.70
N ALA A 290 24.23 -7.99 5.27
CA ALA A 290 23.24 -7.70 4.23
C ALA A 290 22.24 -6.63 4.68
N ASP A 291 21.71 -6.71 5.90
CA ASP A 291 20.79 -5.72 6.46
C ASP A 291 21.43 -4.33 6.56
N MET A 292 22.68 -4.25 7.04
CA MET A 292 23.43 -2.99 7.07
C MET A 292 23.61 -2.38 5.66
N MET A 293 23.85 -3.20 4.64
CA MET A 293 23.97 -2.73 3.26
C MET A 293 22.64 -2.20 2.71
N VAL A 294 21.51 -2.89 2.97
CA VAL A 294 20.16 -2.40 2.62
C VAL A 294 19.89 -1.05 3.29
N GLY A 295 20.16 -0.95 4.59
CA GLY A 295 19.97 0.28 5.35
C GLY A 295 20.78 1.46 4.81
N ARG A 296 22.06 1.25 4.48
CA ARG A 296 22.94 2.28 3.89
C ARG A 296 22.52 2.68 2.48
N ALA A 297 22.16 1.71 1.64
CA ALA A 297 21.71 1.98 0.27
C ALA A 297 20.46 2.88 0.28
N ASN A 298 19.51 2.61 1.17
CA ASN A 298 18.30 3.41 1.32
C ASN A 298 18.59 4.81 1.85
N ALA A 299 19.45 4.93 2.87
CA ALA A 299 19.80 6.22 3.46
C ALA A 299 20.54 7.16 2.46
N ARG A 300 21.39 6.58 1.60
CA ARG A 300 22.23 7.35 0.65
C ARG A 300 21.68 7.40 -0.78
N ARG A 301 20.54 6.74 -1.05
CA ARG A 301 19.97 6.56 -2.41
C ARG A 301 20.97 5.91 -3.38
N GLU A 302 21.87 5.08 -2.87
CA GLU A 302 22.90 4.39 -3.65
C GLU A 302 22.42 3.02 -4.11
N TRP A 303 21.48 3.01 -5.05
CA TRP A 303 20.80 1.78 -5.46
C TRP A 303 21.72 0.74 -6.12
N ARG A 304 22.90 1.16 -6.56
CA ARG A 304 23.92 0.28 -7.18
C ARG A 304 24.45 -0.77 -6.22
N LEU A 305 24.38 -0.57 -4.90
CA LEU A 305 24.84 -1.56 -3.91
C LEU A 305 23.91 -2.78 -3.85
N LEU A 306 22.64 -2.61 -4.20
CA LEU A 306 21.61 -3.63 -4.06
C LEU A 306 21.83 -4.84 -4.95
N LYS A 307 22.48 -4.66 -6.12
CA LYS A 307 22.76 -5.75 -7.06
C LYS A 307 23.74 -6.80 -6.51
N TYR A 308 24.46 -6.48 -5.43
CA TYR A 308 25.43 -7.39 -4.80
C TYR A 308 24.84 -8.16 -3.61
N ILE A 309 23.68 -7.75 -3.10
CA ILE A 309 23.09 -8.31 -1.88
C ILE A 309 22.65 -9.75 -2.11
N SER A 310 21.95 -10.03 -3.21
CA SER A 310 21.48 -11.38 -3.55
C SER A 310 22.63 -12.37 -3.70
N SER A 311 23.73 -11.97 -4.36
CA SER A 311 24.92 -12.81 -4.51
C SER A 311 25.64 -13.04 -3.18
N MET A 312 25.71 -12.02 -2.32
CA MET A 312 26.39 -12.11 -1.02
C MET A 312 25.62 -13.02 -0.04
N ILE A 313 24.30 -12.91 -0.01
CA ILE A 313 23.44 -13.80 0.78
C ILE A 313 23.56 -15.22 0.23
N ALA A 314 23.44 -15.37 -1.10
CA ALA A 314 23.44 -16.68 -1.72
C ALA A 314 24.76 -17.41 -1.50
N SER A 315 25.91 -16.76 -1.67
CA SER A 315 27.22 -17.39 -1.43
C SER A 315 27.55 -17.55 0.05
N GLY A 316 27.30 -16.52 0.87
CA GLY A 316 27.66 -16.52 2.29
C GLY A 316 26.87 -17.53 3.13
N LEU A 317 25.62 -17.80 2.77
CA LEU A 317 24.80 -18.80 3.45
C LEU A 317 24.96 -20.22 2.89
N TYR A 318 25.51 -20.40 1.68
CA TYR A 318 25.36 -21.66 0.94
C TYR A 318 26.00 -22.83 1.67
N GLU A 319 27.29 -22.72 1.99
CA GLU A 319 28.09 -23.81 2.57
C GLU A 319 27.56 -24.23 3.95
N ARG A 320 27.27 -23.24 4.81
CA ARG A 320 26.84 -23.46 6.20
C ARG A 320 25.39 -23.90 6.35
N SER A 321 24.58 -23.72 5.32
CA SER A 321 23.15 -24.09 5.34
C SER A 321 22.83 -25.48 4.77
N ARG A 322 23.79 -26.16 4.11
CA ARG A 322 23.52 -27.46 3.47
C ARG A 322 23.25 -28.57 4.48
N GLN A 323 22.28 -29.43 4.17
CA GLN A 323 21.93 -30.64 4.93
C GLN A 323 21.53 -30.40 6.40
N LYS A 324 21.18 -29.16 6.76
CA LYS A 324 20.74 -28.79 8.12
C LYS A 324 19.22 -28.84 8.31
N GLY A 325 18.47 -29.30 7.31
CA GLY A 325 17.01 -29.43 7.38
C GLY A 325 16.26 -28.10 7.55
N ILE A 326 16.89 -26.97 7.19
CA ILE A 326 16.31 -25.63 7.32
C ILE A 326 15.11 -25.52 6.40
N LYS A 327 13.95 -25.18 6.97
CA LYS A 327 12.70 -24.96 6.26
C LYS A 327 12.24 -23.53 6.46
N TYR A 328 11.53 -23.02 5.46
CA TYR A 328 10.89 -21.72 5.57
C TYR A 328 10.01 -21.66 6.82
N SER A 329 10.25 -20.63 7.64
CA SER A 329 9.42 -20.29 8.78
C SER A 329 9.09 -18.81 8.71
N GLN A 330 7.84 -18.49 8.37
CA GLN A 330 7.35 -17.10 8.31
C GLN A 330 7.24 -16.46 9.70
N TYR A 331 7.29 -17.27 10.77
CA TYR A 331 6.97 -16.83 12.13
C TYR A 331 7.82 -17.56 13.16
N ALA A 332 8.99 -17.02 13.49
CA ALA A 332 9.84 -17.59 14.53
C ALA A 332 10.38 -16.60 15.57
N MET A 333 9.85 -15.39 15.66
CA MET A 333 9.70 -14.82 16.99
C MET A 333 8.24 -15.00 17.38
N PRO A 334 7.93 -15.92 18.32
CA PRO A 334 6.60 -16.03 18.86
C PRO A 334 6.10 -14.63 19.24
N TRP A 335 4.82 -14.32 18.99
CA TRP A 335 4.22 -13.06 19.46
C TRP A 335 4.50 -12.79 20.96
N PRO A 336 4.56 -13.80 21.84
CA PRO A 336 5.04 -13.65 23.22
C PRO A 336 6.44 -13.03 23.37
N VAL A 337 7.32 -13.12 22.38
CA VAL A 337 8.67 -12.52 22.35
C VAL A 337 8.64 -11.17 21.63
N MET A 338 7.99 -11.07 20.47
CA MET A 338 7.94 -9.83 19.69
C MET A 338 7.09 -8.74 20.34
N GLY A 339 5.90 -9.09 20.84
CA GLY A 339 4.95 -8.15 21.43
C GLY A 339 5.59 -7.30 22.53
N PRO A 340 6.30 -7.90 23.51
CA PRO A 340 7.03 -7.15 24.51
C PRO A 340 8.14 -6.25 23.95
N ILE A 341 8.89 -6.70 22.93
CA ILE A 341 9.97 -5.91 22.30
C ILE A 341 9.39 -4.67 21.60
N PHE A 342 8.32 -4.83 20.82
CA PHE A 342 7.67 -3.72 20.12
C PHE A 342 6.98 -2.74 21.08
N ALA A 343 6.20 -3.26 22.02
CA ALA A 343 5.55 -2.43 23.04
C ALA A 343 6.58 -1.65 23.87
N ARG A 344 7.70 -2.31 24.23
CA ARG A 344 8.82 -1.67 24.92
C ARG A 344 9.46 -0.59 24.06
N SER A 345 9.81 -0.90 22.81
CA SER A 345 10.41 0.06 21.87
C SER A 345 9.56 1.32 21.72
N GLN A 346 8.24 1.19 21.63
CA GLN A 346 7.34 2.34 21.55
C GLN A 346 7.37 3.18 22.84
N SER A 347 7.29 2.55 24.02
CA SER A 347 7.40 3.28 25.30
C SER A 347 8.77 3.95 25.48
N THR A 348 9.85 3.23 25.17
CA THR A 348 11.21 3.75 25.29
C THR A 348 11.47 4.90 24.32
N ARG A 349 10.96 4.83 23.08
CA ARG A 349 11.08 5.93 22.11
C ARG A 349 10.38 7.21 22.56
N LYS A 350 9.23 7.10 23.24
CA LYS A 350 8.54 8.27 23.83
C LYS A 350 9.40 8.92 24.91
N ILE A 351 9.88 8.12 25.88
CA ILE A 351 10.77 8.62 26.95
C ILE A 351 12.02 9.27 26.36
N LEU A 352 12.69 8.61 25.42
CA LEU A 352 13.90 9.14 24.78
C LEU A 352 13.63 10.30 23.83
N GLY A 353 12.37 10.50 23.41
CA GLY A 353 11.94 11.65 22.65
C GLY A 353 12.16 12.94 23.42
N GLU A 354 11.85 12.92 24.72
CA GLU A 354 11.92 14.06 25.63
C GLU A 354 13.19 14.09 26.49
N LEU A 355 13.65 12.92 26.96
CA LEU A 355 14.83 12.80 27.82
C LEU A 355 16.13 13.13 27.08
N ALA A 356 16.25 12.75 25.80
CA ALA A 356 17.49 12.99 25.05
C ALA A 356 17.76 14.48 24.79
N PRO A 357 16.76 15.31 24.38
CA PRO A 357 16.90 16.76 24.34
C PRO A 357 17.25 17.37 25.69
N ALA A 358 16.58 16.95 26.77
CA ALA A 358 16.81 17.49 28.12
C ALA A 358 18.24 17.23 28.62
N LEU A 359 18.85 16.10 28.23
CA LEU A 359 20.23 15.75 28.58
C LEU A 359 21.28 16.22 27.55
N HIS A 360 20.86 16.87 26.45
CA HIS A 360 21.72 17.22 25.32
C HIS A 360 22.49 16.01 24.74
N MET A 361 21.84 14.85 24.68
CA MET A 361 22.42 13.59 24.19
C MET A 361 21.71 13.10 22.92
N SER A 362 22.37 12.22 22.17
CA SER A 362 21.67 11.44 21.13
C SER A 362 20.68 10.47 21.78
N ARG A 363 19.56 10.16 21.09
CA ARG A 363 18.58 9.17 21.58
C ARG A 363 19.22 7.80 21.88
N SER A 364 20.21 7.40 21.09
CA SER A 364 20.93 6.13 21.30
C SER A 364 21.78 6.17 22.58
N SER A 365 22.51 7.26 22.79
CA SER A 365 23.34 7.46 23.99
C SER A 365 22.49 7.60 25.25
N ALA A 366 21.40 8.38 25.18
CA ALA A 366 20.45 8.51 26.28
C ALA A 366 19.79 7.16 26.61
N GLY A 367 19.41 6.36 25.61
CA GLY A 367 18.80 5.04 25.80
C GLY A 367 19.75 4.01 26.41
N SER A 368 20.99 3.97 25.94
CA SER A 368 21.97 2.97 26.40
C SER A 368 22.60 3.34 27.75
N PHE A 369 22.87 4.62 27.98
CA PHE A 369 23.59 5.10 29.15
C PHE A 369 22.68 5.74 30.19
N ALA A 370 21.89 6.76 29.84
CA ALA A 370 21.18 7.57 30.83
C ALA A 370 19.88 6.93 31.34
N LEU A 371 19.13 6.24 30.48
CA LEU A 371 17.80 5.69 30.79
C LEU A 371 17.82 4.71 31.98
N PRO A 372 18.78 3.76 32.11
CA PRO A 372 18.85 2.90 33.29
C PRO A 372 19.01 3.66 34.62
N TYR A 373 19.87 4.68 34.64
CA TYR A 373 20.07 5.51 35.83
C TYR A 373 18.87 6.39 36.12
N PHE A 374 18.27 6.98 35.08
CA PHE A 374 17.06 7.79 35.20
C PHE A 374 15.92 7.00 35.84
N ILE A 375 15.62 5.79 35.33
CA ILE A 375 14.59 4.94 35.91
C ILE A 375 14.91 4.57 37.37
N ARG A 376 16.18 4.31 37.68
CA ARG A 376 16.61 3.99 39.04
C ARG A 376 16.43 5.18 40.00
N LEU A 377 16.79 6.39 39.58
CA LEU A 377 16.61 7.62 40.37
C LEU A 377 15.13 7.88 40.66
N ILE A 378 14.25 7.74 39.67
CA ILE A 378 12.80 7.91 39.88
C ILE A 378 12.27 6.90 40.93
N ILE A 379 12.80 5.67 40.93
CA ILE A 379 12.42 4.65 41.93
C ILE A 379 12.95 4.99 43.32
N GLU A 380 14.23 5.36 43.44
CA GLU A 380 14.89 5.64 44.73
C GLU A 380 14.32 6.88 45.40
N GLU A 381 14.08 7.94 44.63
CA GLU A 381 13.52 9.21 45.10
C GLU A 381 11.98 9.18 45.25
N LYS A 382 11.34 8.04 44.92
CA LYS A 382 9.88 7.85 44.98
C LYS A 382 9.09 8.94 44.23
N VAL A 383 9.63 9.39 43.12
CA VAL A 383 8.99 10.42 42.28
C VAL A 383 7.81 9.80 41.53
N ASP A 384 6.66 10.48 41.52
CA ASP A 384 5.54 10.06 40.69
C ASP A 384 5.87 10.27 39.20
N PRO A 385 5.86 9.21 38.38
CA PRO A 385 6.30 9.30 37.00
C PRO A 385 5.35 10.14 36.12
N ILE A 386 4.07 10.23 36.47
CA ILE A 386 3.07 11.00 35.73
C ILE A 386 3.24 12.49 36.04
N GLU A 387 3.33 12.83 37.33
CA GLU A 387 3.58 14.20 37.78
C GLU A 387 4.89 14.73 37.19
N PHE A 388 5.97 13.95 37.27
CA PHE A 388 7.27 14.31 36.68
C PHE A 388 7.16 14.61 35.18
N ALA A 389 6.43 13.79 34.43
CA ALA A 389 6.31 13.95 32.98
C ALA A 389 5.43 15.14 32.59
N VAL A 390 4.37 15.43 33.34
CA VAL A 390 3.54 16.63 33.14
C VAL A 390 4.36 17.89 33.40
N ASP A 391 5.13 17.92 34.49
CA ASP A 391 5.90 19.10 34.89
C ASP A 391 7.08 19.38 33.96
N ASN A 392 7.78 18.34 33.53
CA ASN A 392 9.03 18.50 32.75
C ASN A 392 8.83 18.40 31.25
N PHE A 393 7.86 17.61 30.78
CA PHE A 393 7.67 17.32 29.36
C PHE A 393 6.30 17.76 28.82
N ARG A 394 5.36 18.15 29.69
CA ARG A 394 3.98 18.50 29.32
C ARG A 394 3.25 17.39 28.53
N ASP A 395 3.67 16.13 28.74
CA ASP A 395 3.09 14.96 28.09
C ASP A 395 2.89 13.84 29.12
N GLU A 396 1.64 13.69 29.55
CA GLU A 396 1.21 12.65 30.49
C GLU A 396 1.52 11.23 29.99
N SER A 397 1.49 11.02 28.66
CA SER A 397 1.73 9.71 28.04
C SER A 397 3.19 9.26 28.15
N VAL A 398 4.12 10.19 28.38
CA VAL A 398 5.51 9.88 28.73
C VAL A 398 5.59 9.34 30.15
N GLY A 399 4.83 9.91 31.08
CA GLY A 399 4.75 9.43 32.47
C GLY A 399 4.22 8.01 32.59
N GLU A 400 3.16 7.68 31.85
CA GLU A 400 2.68 6.30 31.73
C GLU A 400 3.75 5.33 31.19
N SER A 401 4.59 5.82 30.26
CA SER A 401 5.68 5.03 29.68
C SER A 401 6.82 4.80 30.68
N ILE A 402 7.15 5.82 31.50
CA ILE A 402 8.12 5.73 32.59
C ILE A 402 7.62 4.73 33.65
N ALA A 403 6.36 4.83 34.07
CA ALA A 403 5.74 3.90 35.02
C ALA A 403 5.86 2.43 34.55
N LYS A 404 5.60 2.17 33.26
CA LYS A 404 5.76 0.83 32.66
C LYS A 404 7.19 0.32 32.68
N GLU A 405 8.21 1.16 32.53
CA GLU A 405 9.61 0.73 32.66
C GLU A 405 10.01 0.51 34.13
N ILE A 406 9.48 1.30 35.06
CA ILE A 406 9.68 1.10 36.51
C ILE A 406 9.14 -0.25 36.97
N GLU A 407 7.91 -0.61 36.57
CA GLU A 407 7.33 -1.92 36.92
C GLU A 407 8.19 -3.09 36.42
N LYS A 408 8.81 -2.95 35.25
CA LYS A 408 9.71 -3.98 34.70
C LYS A 408 11.04 -4.03 35.44
N ALA A 409 11.58 -2.87 35.83
CA ALA A 409 12.82 -2.79 36.60
C ALA A 409 12.67 -3.46 37.98
N LYS A 410 11.47 -3.37 38.59
CA LYS A 410 11.15 -4.03 39.88
C LYS A 410 10.97 -5.55 39.78
N ARG A 411 10.76 -6.10 38.58
CA ARG A 411 10.57 -7.55 38.33
C ARG A 411 11.90 -8.29 38.08
N LYS A 412 12.99 -7.57 37.91
CA LYS A 412 14.36 -8.10 37.81
C LYS A 412 15.05 -7.93 39.15
#